data_AF-A0A855N4K9-F1
#
_entry.id   AF-A0A855N4K9-F1
#
_cell.length_a   1.000
_cell.length_b   1.000
_cell.length_c   1.000
_cell.angle_alpha   90.00
_cell.angle_beta   90.00
_cell.angle_gamma   90.00
#
_symmetry.space_group_name_H-M   'P 1'
#
loop_
_entity.id
_entity.type
_entity.pdbx_description
1 polymer ?
#
loop_
_entity_poly.entity_id
_entity_poly.type
_entity_poly.pdbx_seq_one_letter_code
_entity_poly.pdbx_strand_id
1 'polypeptide(L)'
;MICIDLGSNTLRACLMNDELEVVQTYEKIVGSARNLSDKGLSDQAKKRIYDALVQLKSRFDFDSNLHIAVATEAFRLAKNAKDFFEFISSDLGINFNIISGFLEAKLTRLGVENRAKKLGVNIEKSLLIDLGGASTEISFGDNFASFKFGIVRFWQECDFDIKDSDKFAKFAKIKTSEALKFIDGFKFENIILTSGVPTSVAALKLGLKYDDYDARLINGMVLDMNDFYDAARILYAAKDPDLLVGDDRTELVIAGVWLMSSMISKFKVPFIVIDDGLREGVGVGAKLELLNLKE
;
A
#
# COMPACT_ATOMS: atom_id res chain seq x y z
N MET A 1 13.54 -15.06 5.70
CA MET A 1 12.19 -15.10 6.29
C MET A 1 11.15 -14.70 5.24
N ILE A 2 10.06 -15.45 5.14
CA ILE A 2 8.94 -15.13 4.24
C ILE A 2 7.94 -14.25 5.00
N CYS A 3 7.64 -13.07 4.47
CA CYS A 3 6.66 -12.15 5.05
C CYS A 3 5.46 -12.06 4.12
N ILE A 4 4.26 -12.31 4.65
CA ILE A 4 3.01 -12.37 3.89
C ILE A 4 2.04 -11.34 4.46
N ASP A 5 1.51 -10.50 3.58
CA ASP A 5 0.47 -9.52 3.85
C ASP A 5 -0.77 -9.88 3.02
N LEU A 6 -1.89 -10.12 3.71
CA LEU A 6 -3.19 -10.32 3.09
C LEU A 6 -4.11 -9.13 3.38
N GLY A 7 -4.16 -8.23 2.40
CA GLY A 7 -4.97 -7.02 2.45
C GLY A 7 -6.39 -7.18 1.90
N SER A 8 -7.11 -6.05 1.84
CA SER A 8 -8.49 -5.98 1.33
C SER A 8 -8.61 -6.26 -0.18
N ASN A 9 -7.54 -6.06 -0.95
CA ASN A 9 -7.55 -6.31 -2.41
C ASN A 9 -6.48 -7.30 -2.88
N THR A 10 -5.30 -7.30 -2.25
CA THR A 10 -4.12 -7.97 -2.77
C THR A 10 -3.48 -8.83 -1.69
N LEU A 11 -2.97 -10.00 -2.08
CA LEU A 11 -2.05 -10.81 -1.30
C LEU A 11 -0.63 -10.49 -1.79
N ARG A 12 0.23 -10.05 -0.88
CA ARG A 12 1.65 -9.74 -1.17
C ARG A 12 2.53 -10.63 -0.29
N ALA A 13 3.63 -11.13 -0.84
CA ALA A 13 4.63 -11.86 -0.08
C ALA A 13 6.04 -11.53 -0.57
N CYS A 14 7.01 -11.64 0.33
CA CYS A 14 8.42 -11.45 0.01
C CYS A 14 9.29 -12.36 0.85
N LEU A 15 10.46 -12.69 0.33
CA LEU A 15 11.53 -13.33 1.05
C LEU A 15 12.55 -12.26 1.39
N MET A 16 12.82 -12.08 2.68
CA MET A 16 13.86 -11.20 3.18
C MET A 16 15.07 -12.02 3.67
N ASN A 17 16.28 -11.55 3.34
CA ASN A 17 17.53 -12.08 3.89
C ASN A 17 17.81 -11.52 5.30
N ASP A 18 18.94 -11.91 5.89
CA ASP A 18 19.32 -11.51 7.25
C ASP A 18 19.60 -10.01 7.38
N GLU A 19 20.01 -9.35 6.30
CA GLU A 19 20.19 -7.90 6.21
C GLU A 19 18.87 -7.15 6.00
N LEU A 20 17.72 -7.82 6.01
CA LEU A 20 16.41 -7.25 5.73
C LEU A 20 16.31 -6.65 4.32
N GLU A 21 16.99 -7.23 3.34
CA GLU A 21 16.76 -6.98 1.91
C GLU A 21 15.78 -7.97 1.34
N VAL A 22 14.90 -7.48 0.47
CA VAL A 22 13.96 -8.30 -0.30
C VAL A 22 14.71 -8.97 -1.45
N VAL A 23 14.73 -10.30 -1.46
CA VAL A 23 15.40 -11.11 -2.51
C VAL A 23 14.40 -11.74 -3.49
N GLN A 24 13.14 -11.87 -3.09
CA GLN A 24 12.08 -12.41 -3.93
C GLN A 24 10.74 -11.79 -3.52
N THR A 25 9.87 -11.54 -4.48
CA THR A 25 8.51 -11.01 -4.24
C THR A 25 7.45 -11.85 -4.92
N TYR A 26 6.23 -11.71 -4.43
CA TYR A 26 5.02 -12.23 -5.03
C TYR A 26 3.86 -11.30 -4.73
N GLU A 27 3.00 -11.13 -5.71
CA GLU A 27 1.79 -10.33 -5.59
C GLU A 27 0.66 -11.00 -6.38
N LYS A 28 -0.54 -11.01 -5.81
CA LYS A 28 -1.75 -11.46 -6.50
C LYS A 28 -2.96 -10.68 -6.05
N ILE A 29 -3.72 -10.13 -7.00
CA ILE A 29 -5.04 -9.55 -6.72
C ILE A 29 -6.00 -10.69 -6.35
N VAL A 30 -6.56 -10.62 -5.15
CA VAL A 30 -7.50 -11.62 -4.61
C VAL A 30 -8.86 -11.02 -4.29
N GLY A 31 -8.96 -9.70 -4.17
CA GLY A 31 -10.20 -8.98 -3.91
C GLY A 31 -10.90 -9.46 -2.63
N SER A 32 -10.19 -9.52 -1.51
CA SER A 32 -10.68 -10.06 -0.22
C SER A 32 -11.96 -9.37 0.26
N ALA A 33 -12.06 -8.05 0.07
CA ALA A 33 -13.22 -7.25 0.47
C ALA A 33 -14.36 -7.26 -0.57
N ARG A 34 -14.15 -7.83 -1.77
CA ARG A 34 -15.20 -7.89 -2.80
C ARG A 34 -16.36 -8.75 -2.30
N ASN A 35 -17.55 -8.17 -2.23
CA ASN A 35 -18.76 -8.79 -1.68
C ASN A 35 -18.66 -9.20 -0.21
N LEU A 36 -17.83 -8.50 0.59
CA LEU A 36 -17.85 -8.63 2.04
C LEU A 36 -19.22 -8.19 2.57
N SER A 37 -19.84 -9.02 3.39
CA SER A 37 -21.19 -8.78 3.92
C SER A 37 -21.26 -9.14 5.40
N ASP A 38 -22.44 -9.01 6.01
CA ASP A 38 -22.69 -9.45 7.39
C ASP A 38 -22.41 -10.94 7.63
N LYS A 39 -22.31 -11.75 6.56
CA LYS A 39 -21.93 -13.18 6.60
C LYS A 39 -20.40 -13.40 6.53
N GLY A 40 -19.61 -12.34 6.37
CA GLY A 40 -18.15 -12.40 6.21
C GLY A 40 -17.72 -12.52 4.75
N LEU A 41 -16.54 -13.14 4.54
CA LEU A 41 -15.92 -13.34 3.23
C LEU A 41 -16.80 -14.22 2.32
N SER A 42 -16.89 -13.86 1.05
CA SER A 42 -17.55 -14.67 0.01
C SER A 42 -16.72 -15.91 -0.35
N ASP A 43 -17.37 -16.99 -0.79
CA ASP A 43 -16.67 -18.22 -1.17
C ASP A 43 -15.75 -18.02 -2.38
N GLN A 44 -16.12 -17.11 -3.29
CA GLN A 44 -15.26 -16.72 -4.39
C GLN A 44 -13.98 -16.02 -3.91
N ALA A 45 -14.07 -15.13 -2.91
CA ALA A 45 -12.90 -14.49 -2.32
C ALA A 45 -12.01 -15.52 -1.60
N LYS A 46 -12.60 -16.41 -0.79
CA LYS A 46 -11.87 -17.50 -0.12
C LYS A 46 -11.12 -18.38 -1.13
N LYS A 47 -11.77 -18.76 -2.23
CA LYS A 47 -11.15 -19.55 -3.29
C LYS A 47 -9.96 -18.82 -3.93
N ARG A 48 -10.12 -17.54 -4.29
CA ARG A 48 -9.01 -16.75 -4.87
C ARG A 48 -7.83 -16.62 -3.91
N ILE A 49 -8.09 -16.41 -2.62
CA ILE A 49 -7.06 -16.34 -1.57
C ILE A 49 -6.33 -17.69 -1.46
N TYR A 50 -7.08 -18.79 -1.37
CA TYR A 50 -6.53 -20.14 -1.28
C TYR A 50 -5.64 -20.46 -2.50
N ASP A 51 -6.15 -20.25 -3.71
CA ASP A 51 -5.41 -20.50 -4.95
C ASP A 51 -4.12 -19.64 -5.02
N ALA A 52 -4.17 -18.40 -4.52
CA ALA A 52 -3.01 -17.52 -4.46
C ALA A 52 -1.96 -17.99 -3.43
N LEU A 53 -2.39 -18.55 -2.29
CA LEU A 53 -1.50 -19.14 -1.28
C LEU A 53 -0.85 -20.44 -1.75
N VAL A 54 -1.59 -21.28 -2.48
CA VAL A 54 -1.04 -22.49 -3.13
C VAL A 54 0.06 -22.10 -4.13
N GLN A 55 -0.19 -21.10 -4.97
CA GLN A 55 0.82 -20.55 -5.88
C GLN A 55 2.01 -19.92 -5.15
N LEU A 56 1.77 -19.30 -4.00
CA LEU A 56 2.85 -18.76 -3.18
C LEU A 56 3.75 -19.89 -2.65
N LYS A 57 3.16 -20.97 -2.09
CA LYS A 57 3.92 -22.14 -1.61
C LYS A 57 4.71 -22.85 -2.69
N SER A 58 4.25 -22.85 -3.94
CA SER A 58 5.02 -23.45 -5.04
C SER A 58 6.19 -22.58 -5.51
N ARG A 59 6.20 -21.28 -5.17
CA ARG A 59 7.23 -20.32 -5.58
C ARG A 59 8.28 -20.03 -4.50
N PHE A 60 7.96 -20.29 -3.23
CA PHE A 60 8.82 -19.99 -2.09
C PHE A 60 9.12 -21.27 -1.32
N ASP A 61 10.35 -21.39 -0.83
CA ASP A 61 10.74 -22.52 0.03
C ASP A 61 10.29 -22.26 1.48
N PHE A 62 9.10 -22.75 1.83
CA PHE A 62 8.56 -22.66 3.19
C PHE A 62 9.21 -23.65 4.18
N ASP A 63 9.91 -24.68 3.69
CA ASP A 63 10.52 -25.69 4.55
C ASP A 63 11.85 -25.18 5.12
N SER A 64 12.61 -24.42 4.31
CA SER A 64 13.89 -23.84 4.74
C SER A 64 13.77 -22.44 5.34
N ASN A 65 12.58 -21.82 5.31
CA ASN A 65 12.39 -20.44 5.76
C ASN A 65 11.26 -20.31 6.79
N LEU A 66 11.56 -19.60 7.89
CA LEU A 66 10.53 -19.06 8.76
C LEU A 66 9.57 -18.18 7.96
N HIS A 67 8.28 -18.26 8.25
CA HIS A 67 7.26 -17.44 7.61
C HIS A 67 6.36 -16.76 8.63
N ILE A 68 5.91 -15.54 8.30
CA ILE A 68 5.00 -14.76 9.12
C ILE A 68 3.93 -14.19 8.20
N ALA A 69 2.67 -14.44 8.54
CA ALA A 69 1.53 -14.00 7.75
C ALA A 69 0.62 -13.09 8.59
N VAL A 70 0.30 -11.92 8.05
CA VAL A 70 -0.62 -10.96 8.65
C VAL A 70 -1.82 -10.72 7.74
N ALA A 71 -2.96 -10.40 8.34
CA ALA A 71 -4.18 -10.02 7.65
C ALA A 71 -4.75 -8.73 8.23
N THR A 72 -5.29 -7.86 7.38
CA THR A 72 -5.67 -6.49 7.75
C THR A 72 -7.19 -6.28 7.82
N GLU A 73 -7.66 -5.09 7.45
CA GLU A 73 -9.02 -4.58 7.72
C GLU A 73 -10.14 -5.53 7.29
N ALA A 74 -10.09 -6.07 6.07
CA ALA A 74 -11.14 -6.95 5.56
C ALA A 74 -11.39 -8.17 6.47
N PHE A 75 -10.34 -8.69 7.10
CA PHE A 75 -10.42 -9.87 7.97
C PHE A 75 -10.76 -9.51 9.42
N ARG A 76 -10.50 -8.27 9.86
CA ARG A 76 -11.06 -7.74 11.12
C ARG A 76 -12.59 -7.68 11.07
N LEU A 77 -13.15 -7.34 9.91
CA LEU A 77 -14.59 -7.17 9.71
C LEU A 77 -15.31 -8.49 9.38
N ALA A 78 -14.62 -9.45 8.78
CA ALA A 78 -15.22 -10.71 8.36
C ALA A 78 -15.46 -11.67 9.53
N LYS A 79 -16.73 -11.92 9.87
CA LYS A 79 -17.13 -12.85 10.95
C LYS A 79 -16.62 -14.28 10.79
N ASN A 80 -16.40 -14.72 9.54
CA ASN A 80 -15.92 -16.06 9.20
C ASN A 80 -14.40 -16.11 8.92
N ALA A 81 -13.64 -15.04 9.21
CA ALA A 81 -12.20 -15.00 8.98
C ALA A 81 -11.45 -16.05 9.80
N LYS A 82 -11.86 -16.26 11.06
CA LYS A 82 -11.22 -17.22 11.97
C LYS A 82 -11.31 -18.64 11.42
N ASP A 83 -12.51 -19.12 11.10
CA ASP A 83 -12.73 -20.46 10.54
C ASP A 83 -11.97 -20.65 9.21
N PHE A 84 -11.93 -19.60 8.38
CA PHE A 84 -11.17 -19.64 7.15
C PHE A 84 -9.66 -19.76 7.39
N PHE A 85 -9.10 -19.03 8.36
CA PHE A 85 -7.68 -19.13 8.69
C PHE A 85 -7.31 -20.42 9.43
N GLU A 86 -8.23 -21.01 10.20
CA GLU A 86 -8.05 -22.36 10.74
C GLU A 86 -7.93 -23.40 9.61
N PHE A 87 -8.76 -23.29 8.57
CA PHE A 87 -8.65 -24.11 7.38
C PHE A 87 -7.31 -23.91 6.64
N ILE A 88 -6.90 -22.64 6.42
CA ILE A 88 -5.60 -22.33 5.77
C ILE A 88 -4.42 -22.88 6.58
N SER A 89 -4.46 -22.77 7.91
CA SER A 89 -3.43 -23.32 8.79
C SER A 89 -3.36 -24.85 8.69
N SER A 90 -4.51 -25.52 8.77
CA SER A 90 -4.60 -26.98 8.68
C SER A 90 -4.11 -27.54 7.33
N ASP A 91 -4.46 -26.87 6.23
CA ASP A 91 -4.21 -27.38 4.87
C ASP A 91 -2.84 -26.94 4.32
N LEU A 92 -2.44 -25.68 4.57
CA LEU A 92 -1.23 -25.09 3.99
C LEU A 92 -0.11 -24.86 5.00
N GLY A 93 -0.38 -24.99 6.30
CA GLY A 93 0.57 -24.72 7.38
C GLY A 93 0.84 -23.23 7.62
N ILE A 94 0.02 -22.34 7.07
CA ILE A 94 0.20 -20.88 7.16
C ILE A 94 -0.72 -20.32 8.24
N ASN A 95 -0.13 -19.75 9.28
CA ASN A 95 -0.87 -19.14 10.39
C ASN A 95 -0.98 -17.63 10.19
N PHE A 96 -2.20 -17.15 9.93
CA PHE A 96 -2.48 -15.73 9.78
C PHE A 96 -2.79 -15.05 11.12
N ASN A 97 -2.10 -13.95 11.40
CA ASN A 97 -2.40 -13.05 12.50
C ASN A 97 -3.22 -11.85 11.99
N ILE A 98 -4.44 -11.69 12.48
CA ILE A 98 -5.23 -10.48 12.19
C ILE A 98 -4.69 -9.34 13.06
N ILE A 99 -4.10 -8.33 12.43
CA ILE A 99 -3.45 -7.21 13.14
C ILE A 99 -4.40 -6.02 13.31
N SER A 100 -4.19 -5.22 14.35
CA SER A 100 -4.90 -3.95 14.53
C SER A 100 -4.45 -2.93 13.48
N GLY A 101 -5.29 -1.92 13.20
CA GLY A 101 -4.90 -0.83 12.29
C GLY A 101 -3.70 -0.02 12.80
N PHE A 102 -3.53 0.06 14.13
CA PHE A 102 -2.35 0.70 14.73
C PHE A 102 -1.07 -0.11 14.46
N LEU A 103 -1.11 -1.42 14.68
CA LEU A 103 0.04 -2.29 14.41
C LEU A 103 0.36 -2.32 12.90
N GLU A 104 -0.66 -2.34 12.06
CA GLU A 104 -0.53 -2.20 10.60
C GLU A 104 0.25 -0.94 10.22
N ALA A 105 -0.18 0.23 10.68
CA ALA A 105 0.51 1.49 10.44
C ALA A 105 1.95 1.51 10.97
N LYS A 106 2.17 0.95 12.16
CA LYS A 106 3.51 0.85 12.78
C LYS A 106 4.45 -0.03 11.96
N LEU A 107 3.99 -1.20 11.52
CA LEU A 107 4.79 -2.10 10.69
C LEU A 107 5.06 -1.49 9.32
N THR A 108 4.05 -0.91 8.66
CA THR A 108 4.25 -0.20 7.39
C THR A 108 5.33 0.87 7.52
N ARG A 109 5.26 1.69 8.58
CA ARG A 109 6.30 2.68 8.87
C ARG A 109 7.67 2.03 8.95
N LEU A 110 7.85 0.99 9.76
CA LEU A 110 9.14 0.27 9.89
C LEU A 110 9.70 -0.24 8.55
N GLY A 111 8.83 -0.73 7.66
CA GLY A 111 9.24 -1.14 6.31
C GLY A 111 9.80 0.04 5.51
N VAL A 112 9.08 1.16 5.52
CA VAL A 112 9.50 2.41 4.88
C VAL A 112 10.80 2.94 5.49
N GLU A 113 10.94 2.96 6.83
CA GLU A 113 12.15 3.47 7.50
C GLU A 113 13.37 2.62 7.17
N ASN A 114 13.22 1.29 7.15
CA ASN A 114 14.28 0.37 6.79
C ASN A 114 14.79 0.65 5.37
N ARG A 115 13.87 0.82 4.40
CA ARG A 115 14.24 1.15 3.02
C ARG A 115 14.85 2.54 2.89
N ALA A 116 14.26 3.55 3.53
CA ALA A 116 14.77 4.91 3.55
C ALA A 116 16.22 4.95 4.06
N LYS A 117 16.49 4.27 5.18
CA LYS A 117 17.84 4.15 5.75
C LYS A 117 18.84 3.53 4.79
N LYS A 118 18.45 2.45 4.10
CA LYS A 118 19.29 1.77 3.10
C LYS A 118 19.59 2.64 1.88
N LEU A 119 18.66 3.53 1.52
CA LEU A 119 18.82 4.52 0.46
C LEU A 119 19.55 5.80 0.90
N GLY A 120 19.95 5.90 2.18
CA GLY A 120 20.60 7.10 2.72
C GLY A 120 19.65 8.30 2.91
N VAL A 121 18.34 8.08 2.93
CA VAL A 121 17.33 9.12 3.17
C VAL A 121 17.19 9.36 4.67
N ASN A 122 17.27 10.62 5.10
CA ASN A 122 17.13 10.99 6.50
C ASN A 122 15.65 11.09 6.92
N ILE A 123 15.13 10.01 7.50
CA ILE A 123 13.71 9.91 7.86
C ILE A 123 13.27 10.91 8.93
N GLU A 124 14.15 11.30 9.85
CA GLU A 124 13.84 12.28 10.91
C GLU A 124 13.48 13.67 10.37
N LYS A 125 13.89 13.95 9.13
CA LYS A 125 13.59 15.19 8.42
C LYS A 125 12.60 14.99 7.28
N SER A 126 11.91 13.86 7.23
CA SER A 126 11.02 13.48 6.14
C SER A 126 9.57 13.44 6.61
N LEU A 127 8.67 14.07 5.87
CA LEU A 127 7.23 13.87 6.04
C LEU A 127 6.84 12.57 5.33
N LEU A 128 6.30 11.59 6.04
CA LEU A 128 5.82 10.35 5.44
C LEU A 128 4.31 10.46 5.17
N ILE A 129 3.89 10.14 3.95
CA ILE A 129 2.49 10.02 3.56
C ILE A 129 2.25 8.64 2.95
N ASP A 130 1.38 7.86 3.57
CA ASP A 130 0.85 6.59 3.05
C ASP A 130 -0.59 6.82 2.60
N LEU A 131 -0.81 6.85 1.27
CA LEU A 131 -2.15 7.04 0.70
C LEU A 131 -2.80 5.68 0.41
N GLY A 132 -3.49 5.13 1.40
CA GLY A 132 -4.17 3.85 1.29
C GLY A 132 -5.49 3.88 0.49
N GLY A 133 -6.17 2.73 0.49
CA GLY A 133 -7.49 2.58 -0.15
C GLY A 133 -8.61 3.31 0.61
N ALA A 134 -8.62 3.17 1.94
CA ALA A 134 -9.69 3.67 2.80
C ALA A 134 -9.25 4.77 3.77
N SER A 135 -7.95 4.86 4.07
CA SER A 135 -7.35 5.84 4.95
C SER A 135 -6.06 6.39 4.36
N THR A 136 -5.56 7.46 4.97
CA THR A 136 -4.26 8.05 4.67
C THR A 136 -3.56 8.29 6.00
N GLU A 137 -2.35 7.77 6.15
CA GLU A 137 -1.52 7.95 7.32
C GLU A 137 -0.43 8.99 7.03
N ILE A 138 -0.27 9.95 7.94
CA ILE A 138 0.73 11.02 7.80
C ILE A 138 1.56 11.08 9.08
N SER A 139 2.88 11.13 8.94
CA SER A 139 3.77 11.26 10.10
C SER A 139 5.01 12.10 9.85
N PHE A 140 5.46 12.77 10.91
CA PHE A 140 6.67 13.59 10.92
C PHE A 140 7.26 13.65 12.33
N GLY A 141 8.46 13.09 12.51
CA GLY A 141 9.03 12.80 13.84
C GLY A 141 8.07 11.92 14.65
N ASP A 142 7.74 12.38 15.86
CA ASP A 142 6.77 11.75 16.78
C ASP A 142 5.31 12.06 16.45
N ASN A 143 5.05 12.99 15.53
CA ASN A 143 3.68 13.34 15.15
C ASN A 143 3.13 12.29 14.19
N PHE A 144 1.93 11.79 14.48
CA PHE A 144 1.20 10.83 13.65
C PHE A 144 -0.29 11.14 13.63
N ALA A 145 -0.91 11.04 12.45
CA ALA A 145 -2.35 11.09 12.30
C ALA A 145 -2.80 10.13 11.18
N SER A 146 -3.95 9.49 11.37
CA SER A 146 -4.66 8.73 10.34
C SER A 146 -5.95 9.47 9.97
N PHE A 147 -6.14 9.69 8.67
CA PHE A 147 -7.28 10.40 8.11
C PHE A 147 -8.20 9.42 7.40
N LYS A 148 -9.52 9.62 7.55
CA LYS A 148 -10.56 8.75 6.97
C LYS A 148 -10.85 9.06 5.49
N PHE A 149 -9.81 9.25 4.70
CA PHE A 149 -9.89 9.33 3.24
C PHE A 149 -8.79 8.48 2.63
N GLY A 150 -9.08 7.83 1.51
CA GLY A 150 -8.14 7.06 0.70
C GLY A 150 -8.71 6.93 -0.71
N ILE A 151 -7.97 6.34 -1.64
CA ILE A 151 -8.34 6.40 -3.07
C ILE A 151 -9.69 5.73 -3.39
N VAL A 152 -10.04 4.65 -2.69
CA VAL A 152 -11.30 3.92 -2.89
C VAL A 152 -12.47 4.72 -2.32
N ARG A 153 -12.36 5.21 -1.07
CA ARG A 153 -13.41 6.04 -0.46
C ARG A 153 -13.62 7.32 -1.25
N PHE A 154 -12.53 7.97 -1.65
CA PHE A 154 -12.57 9.20 -2.43
C PHE A 154 -13.28 8.98 -3.76
N TRP A 155 -12.94 7.91 -4.48
CA TRP A 155 -13.60 7.57 -5.74
C TRP A 155 -15.09 7.22 -5.57
N GLN A 156 -15.46 6.45 -4.54
CA GLN A 156 -16.85 6.08 -4.26
C GLN A 156 -17.76 7.28 -3.95
N GLU A 157 -17.18 8.37 -3.45
CA GLU A 157 -17.90 9.60 -3.15
C GLU A 157 -17.90 10.60 -4.31
N CYS A 158 -17.20 10.31 -5.42
CA CYS A 158 -17.24 11.13 -6.62
C CYS A 158 -18.53 10.85 -7.41
N ASP A 159 -19.24 11.90 -7.80
CA ASP A 159 -20.45 11.86 -8.62
C ASP A 159 -20.22 12.44 -10.03
N PHE A 160 -18.97 12.52 -10.45
CA PHE A 160 -18.55 13.16 -11.69
C PHE A 160 -17.67 12.26 -12.56
N ASP A 161 -17.57 12.63 -13.84
CA ASP A 161 -16.81 11.88 -14.84
C ASP A 161 -15.31 11.87 -14.50
N ILE A 162 -14.66 10.75 -14.79
CA ILE A 162 -13.22 10.55 -14.56
C ILE A 162 -12.35 11.62 -15.26
N LYS A 163 -12.83 12.23 -16.34
CA LYS A 163 -12.13 13.27 -17.10
C LYS A 163 -12.32 14.69 -16.53
N ASP A 164 -13.21 14.89 -15.56
CA ASP A 164 -13.47 16.20 -14.95
C ASP A 164 -12.40 16.56 -13.91
N SER A 165 -11.22 16.92 -14.41
CA SER A 165 -10.03 17.28 -13.62
C SER A 165 -10.30 18.42 -12.62
N ASP A 166 -11.15 19.38 -12.99
CA ASP A 166 -11.47 20.52 -12.13
C ASP A 166 -12.31 20.11 -10.92
N LYS A 167 -13.29 19.22 -11.11
CA LYS A 167 -14.06 18.67 -9.98
C LYS A 167 -13.20 17.80 -9.08
N PHE A 168 -12.33 16.96 -9.64
CA PHE A 168 -11.36 16.20 -8.85
C PHE A 168 -10.51 17.11 -7.97
N ALA A 169 -9.90 18.14 -8.56
CA ALA A 169 -9.04 19.06 -7.83
C ALA A 169 -9.78 19.80 -6.70
N LYS A 170 -11.03 20.23 -6.95
CA LYS A 170 -11.88 20.88 -5.93
C LYS A 170 -12.26 19.92 -4.81
N PHE A 171 -12.69 18.71 -5.16
CA PHE A 171 -13.12 17.71 -4.18
C PHE A 171 -11.96 17.20 -3.33
N ALA A 172 -10.80 16.94 -3.95
CA ALA A 172 -9.57 16.57 -3.25
C ALA A 172 -9.17 17.62 -2.19
N LYS A 173 -9.21 18.91 -2.54
CA LYS A 173 -8.91 20.01 -1.58
C LYS A 173 -9.82 20.00 -0.36
N ILE A 174 -11.11 19.69 -0.54
CA ILE A 174 -12.06 19.59 0.57
C ILE A 174 -11.67 18.41 1.47
N LYS A 175 -11.42 17.25 0.88
CA LYS A 175 -11.10 16.01 1.58
C LYS A 175 -9.79 16.05 2.34
N THR A 176 -8.77 16.70 1.79
CA THR A 176 -7.43 16.77 2.40
C THR A 176 -7.25 17.98 3.31
N SER A 177 -8.31 18.75 3.58
CA SER A 177 -8.21 20.00 4.35
C SER A 177 -7.72 19.79 5.79
N GLU A 178 -8.16 18.74 6.47
CA GLU A 178 -7.70 18.39 7.82
C GLU A 178 -6.24 17.91 7.83
N ALA A 179 -5.86 17.09 6.85
CA ALA A 179 -4.47 16.66 6.67
C ALA A 179 -3.53 17.86 6.43
N LEU A 180 -3.94 18.81 5.60
CA LEU A 180 -3.16 20.02 5.34
C LEU A 180 -2.99 20.92 6.58
N LYS A 181 -3.97 20.93 7.49
CA LYS A 181 -3.87 21.61 8.79
C LYS A 181 -2.92 20.87 9.73
N PHE A 182 -2.95 19.54 9.73
CA PHE A 182 -2.04 18.73 10.54
C PHE A 182 -0.57 18.92 10.14
N ILE A 183 -0.30 19.01 8.83
CA ILE A 183 1.06 19.25 8.32
C ILE A 183 1.50 20.71 8.50
N ASP A 184 0.59 21.62 8.84
CA ASP A 184 0.89 23.04 8.91
C ASP A 184 1.96 23.35 9.97
N GLY A 185 2.97 24.13 9.58
CA GLY A 185 4.10 24.45 10.44
C GLY A 185 5.20 23.38 10.54
N PHE A 186 5.00 22.17 10.01
CA PHE A 186 6.07 21.17 9.95
C PHE A 186 7.20 21.62 9.01
N LYS A 187 8.45 21.34 9.40
CA LYS A 187 9.65 21.70 8.65
C LYS A 187 10.42 20.43 8.28
N PHE A 188 10.21 19.97 7.06
CA PHE A 188 10.83 18.77 6.51
C PHE A 188 11.69 19.11 5.28
N GLU A 189 12.69 18.28 5.01
CA GLU A 189 13.61 18.42 3.87
C GLU A 189 13.11 17.69 2.63
N ASN A 190 12.25 16.68 2.79
CA ASN A 190 11.64 15.90 1.72
C ASN A 190 10.30 15.29 2.20
N ILE A 191 9.53 14.76 1.25
CA ILE A 191 8.33 13.98 1.52
C ILE A 191 8.57 12.56 1.02
N ILE A 192 8.41 11.57 1.89
CA ILE A 192 8.37 10.16 1.52
C ILE A 192 6.93 9.79 1.19
N LEU A 193 6.72 9.29 -0.03
CA LEU A 193 5.45 8.82 -0.52
C LEU A 193 5.49 7.29 -0.66
N THR A 194 4.56 6.61 -0.01
CA THR A 194 4.39 5.17 -0.14
C THR A 194 2.95 4.85 -0.56
N SER A 195 2.67 3.57 -0.83
CA SER A 195 1.44 3.00 -1.39
C SER A 195 1.36 2.97 -2.92
N GLY A 196 0.25 2.43 -3.43
CA GLY A 196 0.02 2.14 -4.85
C GLY A 196 -0.05 3.35 -5.77
N VAL A 197 -0.37 4.56 -5.30
CA VAL A 197 -0.43 5.75 -6.17
C VAL A 197 0.96 6.25 -6.55
N PRO A 198 1.83 6.65 -5.60
CA PRO A 198 3.15 7.16 -5.95
C PRO A 198 4.01 6.12 -6.68
N THR A 199 3.85 4.84 -6.35
CA THR A 199 4.56 3.76 -7.06
C THR A 199 4.06 3.56 -8.49
N SER A 200 2.76 3.71 -8.75
CA SER A 200 2.22 3.68 -10.12
C SER A 200 2.67 4.90 -10.93
N VAL A 201 2.70 6.09 -10.32
CA VAL A 201 3.22 7.31 -10.97
C VAL A 201 4.70 7.13 -11.35
N ALA A 202 5.51 6.59 -10.44
CA ALA A 202 6.92 6.28 -10.69
C ALA A 202 7.08 5.24 -11.83
N ALA A 203 6.26 4.18 -11.84
CA ALA A 203 6.31 3.17 -12.90
C ALA A 203 5.93 3.75 -14.28
N LEU A 204 4.88 4.58 -14.33
CA LEU A 204 4.45 5.27 -15.55
C LEU A 204 5.53 6.23 -16.06
N LYS A 205 6.21 6.95 -15.17
CA LYS A 205 7.35 7.81 -15.51
C LYS A 205 8.49 7.04 -16.17
N LEU A 206 8.70 5.78 -15.76
CA LEU A 206 9.67 4.87 -16.37
C LEU A 206 9.16 4.18 -17.65
N GLY A 207 7.90 4.37 -18.02
CA GLY A 207 7.26 3.69 -19.16
C GLY A 207 7.00 2.21 -18.92
N LEU A 208 6.95 1.77 -17.65
CA LEU A 208 6.65 0.39 -17.29
C LEU A 208 5.16 0.09 -17.40
N LYS A 209 4.83 -1.14 -17.79
CA LYS A 209 3.50 -1.71 -17.64
C LYS A 209 3.37 -2.38 -16.28
N TYR A 210 2.15 -2.76 -15.90
CA TYR A 210 1.90 -3.43 -14.63
C TYR A 210 2.72 -4.73 -14.49
N ASP A 211 2.79 -5.54 -15.55
CA ASP A 211 3.53 -6.80 -15.56
C ASP A 211 5.06 -6.61 -15.59
N ASP A 212 5.54 -5.42 -15.98
CA ASP A 212 6.97 -5.06 -16.01
C ASP A 212 7.41 -4.32 -14.73
N TYR A 213 6.54 -4.23 -13.72
CA TYR A 213 6.80 -3.49 -12.49
C TYR A 213 7.99 -4.08 -11.71
N ASP A 214 8.95 -3.21 -11.36
CA ASP A 214 10.12 -3.58 -10.57
C ASP A 214 10.35 -2.59 -9.42
N ALA A 215 10.04 -3.03 -8.20
CA ALA A 215 10.20 -2.23 -6.98
C ALA A 215 11.62 -1.69 -6.79
N ARG A 216 12.66 -2.33 -7.35
CA ARG A 216 14.06 -1.86 -7.27
C ARG A 216 14.29 -0.58 -8.06
N LEU A 217 13.54 -0.37 -9.15
CA LEU A 217 13.59 0.84 -9.95
C LEU A 217 12.75 1.97 -9.33
N ILE A 218 11.74 1.60 -8.54
CA ILE A 218 10.78 2.53 -7.92
C ILE A 218 11.31 3.08 -6.59
N ASN A 219 11.90 2.22 -5.76
CA ASN A 219 12.42 2.60 -4.46
C ASN A 219 13.52 3.67 -4.58
N GLY A 220 13.30 4.83 -3.95
CA GLY A 220 14.20 5.97 -3.97
C GLY A 220 14.00 6.91 -5.16
N MET A 221 13.05 6.63 -6.06
CA MET A 221 12.75 7.53 -7.17
C MET A 221 12.25 8.87 -6.65
N VAL A 222 12.77 9.96 -7.24
CA VAL A 222 12.31 11.31 -6.94
C VAL A 222 11.28 11.74 -7.99
N LEU A 223 10.11 12.13 -7.51
CA LEU A 223 9.03 12.69 -8.29
C LEU A 223 8.90 14.21 -8.07
N ASP A 224 8.32 14.88 -9.05
CA ASP A 224 7.82 16.24 -8.95
C ASP A 224 6.31 16.30 -9.29
N MET A 225 5.72 17.49 -9.22
CA MET A 225 4.29 17.66 -9.49
C MET A 225 3.88 17.33 -10.94
N ASN A 226 4.77 17.53 -11.92
CA ASN A 226 4.45 17.22 -13.30
C ASN A 226 4.30 15.71 -13.50
N ASP A 227 5.11 14.90 -12.82
CA ASP A 227 5.01 13.44 -12.90
C ASP A 227 3.59 12.94 -12.54
N PHE A 228 2.99 13.51 -11.50
CA PHE A 228 1.60 13.19 -11.11
C PHE A 228 0.60 13.58 -12.21
N TYR A 229 0.72 14.78 -12.76
CA TYR A 229 -0.18 15.23 -13.83
C TYR A 229 0.02 14.45 -15.14
N ASP A 230 1.25 14.07 -15.46
CA ASP A 230 1.59 13.27 -16.63
C ASP A 230 1.08 11.85 -16.49
N ALA A 231 1.17 11.24 -15.31
CA ALA A 231 0.53 9.95 -15.03
C ALA A 231 -0.97 9.98 -15.33
N ALA A 232 -1.70 10.99 -14.86
CA ALA A 232 -3.13 11.13 -15.18
C ALA A 232 -3.36 11.29 -16.69
N ARG A 233 -2.57 12.13 -17.39
CA ARG A 233 -2.66 12.31 -18.85
C ARG A 233 -2.43 11.00 -19.61
N ILE A 234 -1.43 10.22 -19.21
CA ILE A 234 -1.14 8.91 -19.80
C ILE A 234 -2.35 7.99 -19.65
N LEU A 235 -2.92 7.90 -18.45
CA LEU A 235 -4.09 7.05 -18.19
C LEU A 235 -5.34 7.51 -18.95
N TYR A 236 -5.57 8.83 -19.07
CA TYR A 236 -6.69 9.37 -19.86
C TYR A 236 -6.57 9.08 -21.35
N ALA A 237 -5.34 9.01 -21.88
CA ALA A 237 -5.06 8.81 -23.29
C ALA A 237 -4.89 7.33 -23.68
N ALA A 238 -4.62 6.45 -22.71
CA ALA A 238 -4.38 5.04 -22.95
C ALA A 238 -5.63 4.35 -23.50
N LYS A 239 -5.43 3.49 -24.50
CA LYS A 239 -6.50 2.64 -25.04
C LYS A 239 -6.95 1.58 -24.04
N ASP A 240 -6.01 1.06 -23.26
CA ASP A 240 -6.22 0.04 -22.24
C ASP A 240 -5.36 0.41 -21.01
N PRO A 241 -5.86 1.31 -20.15
CA PRO A 241 -5.11 1.83 -19.01
C PRO A 241 -4.86 0.79 -17.91
N ASP A 242 -5.66 -0.27 -17.84
CA ASP A 242 -5.48 -1.35 -16.86
C ASP A 242 -4.20 -2.15 -17.12
N LEU A 243 -3.71 -2.23 -18.36
CA LEU A 243 -2.38 -2.79 -18.66
C LEU A 243 -1.23 -1.99 -18.02
N LEU A 244 -1.47 -0.73 -17.65
CA LEU A 244 -0.45 0.13 -17.07
C LEU A 244 -0.45 0.08 -15.54
N VAL A 245 -1.61 -0.05 -14.91
CA VAL A 245 -1.76 0.08 -13.45
C VAL A 245 -2.37 -1.16 -12.76
N GLY A 246 -2.78 -2.15 -13.53
CA GLY A 246 -3.47 -3.36 -13.10
C GLY A 246 -4.99 -3.25 -13.20
N ASP A 247 -5.65 -4.40 -13.31
CA ASP A 247 -7.11 -4.51 -13.45
C ASP A 247 -7.88 -3.77 -12.35
N ASP A 248 -8.96 -3.08 -12.74
CA ASP A 248 -9.85 -2.33 -11.84
C ASP A 248 -9.13 -1.19 -11.06
N ARG A 249 -7.96 -0.71 -11.51
CA ARG A 249 -7.17 0.32 -10.79
C ARG A 249 -7.09 1.67 -11.49
N THR A 250 -7.47 1.78 -12.76
CA THR A 250 -7.35 3.01 -13.54
C THR A 250 -7.99 4.22 -12.84
N GLU A 251 -9.27 4.10 -12.49
CA GLU A 251 -10.04 5.15 -11.83
C GLU A 251 -9.43 5.52 -10.48
N LEU A 252 -9.00 4.50 -9.73
CA LEU A 252 -8.43 4.66 -8.39
C LEU A 252 -7.08 5.38 -8.42
N VAL A 253 -6.24 5.08 -9.40
CA VAL A 253 -4.94 5.76 -9.57
C VAL A 253 -5.16 7.21 -10.01
N ILE A 254 -6.06 7.47 -10.95
CA ILE A 254 -6.40 8.84 -11.37
C ILE A 254 -6.95 9.65 -10.18
N ALA A 255 -7.91 9.10 -9.44
CA ALA A 255 -8.47 9.75 -8.26
C ALA A 255 -7.39 9.99 -7.20
N GLY A 256 -6.50 9.02 -7.00
CA GLY A 256 -5.36 9.10 -6.11
C GLY A 256 -4.32 10.16 -6.50
N VAL A 257 -4.07 10.37 -7.80
CA VAL A 257 -3.18 11.43 -8.29
C VAL A 257 -3.68 12.80 -7.82
N TRP A 258 -4.97 13.08 -7.97
CA TRP A 258 -5.56 14.36 -7.56
C TRP A 258 -5.56 14.52 -6.04
N LEU A 259 -5.86 13.45 -5.32
CA LEU A 259 -5.88 13.42 -3.85
C LEU A 259 -4.47 13.60 -3.25
N MET A 260 -3.46 12.94 -3.81
CA MET A 260 -2.06 13.13 -3.42
C MET A 260 -1.59 14.55 -3.75
N SER A 261 -1.88 15.02 -4.96
CA SER A 261 -1.51 16.37 -5.42
C SER A 261 -2.06 17.48 -4.53
N SER A 262 -3.29 17.34 -4.01
CA SER A 262 -3.86 18.33 -3.09
C SER A 262 -3.13 18.40 -1.75
N MET A 263 -2.48 17.30 -1.32
CA MET A 263 -1.66 17.28 -0.11
C MET A 263 -0.27 17.88 -0.33
N ILE A 264 0.38 17.57 -1.46
CA ILE A 264 1.81 17.83 -1.62
C ILE A 264 2.15 19.09 -2.44
N SER A 265 1.21 19.62 -3.25
CA SER A 265 1.47 20.68 -4.24
C SER A 265 2.03 22.00 -3.69
N LYS A 266 1.77 22.32 -2.40
CA LYS A 266 2.28 23.54 -1.77
C LYS A 266 3.75 23.45 -1.38
N PHE A 267 4.32 22.25 -1.30
CA PHE A 267 5.68 22.03 -0.82
C PHE A 267 6.68 22.04 -1.97
N LYS A 268 7.83 22.69 -1.76
CA LYS A 268 8.93 22.81 -2.72
C LYS A 268 10.13 21.99 -2.24
N VAL A 269 9.88 20.71 -1.97
CA VAL A 269 10.87 19.73 -1.51
C VAL A 269 10.79 18.48 -2.40
N PRO A 270 11.83 17.63 -2.44
CA PRO A 270 11.79 16.38 -3.19
C PRO A 270 10.69 15.43 -2.69
N PHE A 271 10.02 14.73 -3.61
CA PHE A 271 9.07 13.65 -3.29
C PHE A 271 9.74 12.31 -3.56
N ILE A 272 10.13 11.59 -2.52
CA ILE A 272 10.84 10.32 -2.61
C ILE A 272 9.84 9.18 -2.52
N VAL A 273 9.83 8.28 -3.50
CA VAL A 273 8.94 7.12 -3.52
C VAL A 273 9.59 5.94 -2.81
N ILE A 274 8.85 5.30 -1.92
CA ILE A 274 9.25 4.04 -1.28
C ILE A 274 8.12 3.01 -1.45
N ASP A 275 8.42 1.90 -2.11
CA ASP A 275 7.49 0.78 -2.33
C ASP A 275 7.38 -0.14 -1.11
N ASP A 276 8.48 -0.29 -0.36
CA ASP A 276 8.52 -1.10 0.86
C ASP A 276 7.48 -0.57 1.86
N GLY A 277 6.66 -1.47 2.40
CA GLY A 277 5.52 -1.12 3.26
C GLY A 277 5.25 -2.19 4.31
N LEU A 278 3.97 -2.54 4.51
CA LEU A 278 3.56 -3.50 5.54
C LEU A 278 4.31 -4.82 5.48
N ARG A 279 4.42 -5.40 4.28
CA ARG A 279 5.05 -6.70 4.04
C ARG A 279 6.50 -6.73 4.51
N GLU A 280 7.31 -5.75 4.12
CA GLU A 280 8.70 -5.61 4.56
C GLU A 280 8.75 -5.26 6.05
N GLY A 281 7.82 -4.41 6.50
CA GLY A 281 7.59 -4.05 7.88
C GLY A 281 7.39 -5.23 8.82
N VAL A 282 6.67 -6.27 8.38
CA VAL A 282 6.51 -7.52 9.13
C VAL A 282 7.86 -8.19 9.39
N GLY A 283 8.75 -8.25 8.39
CA GLY A 283 10.08 -8.83 8.55
C GLY A 283 10.97 -8.01 9.48
N VAL A 284 10.94 -6.68 9.35
CA VAL A 284 11.64 -5.75 10.25
C VAL A 284 11.11 -5.92 11.68
N GLY A 285 9.78 -5.90 11.86
CA GLY A 285 9.11 -6.05 13.14
C GLY A 285 9.38 -7.39 13.80
N ALA A 286 9.49 -8.48 13.02
CA ALA A 286 9.87 -9.79 13.52
C ALA A 286 11.28 -9.79 14.12
N LYS A 287 12.24 -9.20 13.40
CA LYS A 287 13.63 -9.09 13.87
C LYS A 287 13.77 -8.23 15.13
N LEU A 288 12.86 -7.27 15.31
CA LEU A 288 12.78 -6.42 16.50
C LEU A 288 11.87 -7.00 17.60
N GLU A 289 11.34 -8.21 17.43
CA GLU A 289 10.43 -8.89 18.38
C GLU A 289 9.11 -8.10 18.66
N LEU A 290 8.70 -7.24 17.74
CA LEU A 290 7.54 -6.35 17.89
C LEU A 290 6.21 -7.00 17.54
N LEU A 291 6.21 -8.19 16.93
CA LEU A 291 4.99 -8.84 16.44
C LEU A 291 4.08 -9.40 17.55
N ASN A 292 4.58 -9.47 18.78
CA ASN A 292 3.79 -9.86 19.95
C ASN A 292 3.04 -8.67 20.60
N LEU A 293 3.25 -7.45 20.09
CA LEU A 293 2.56 -6.26 20.60
C LEU A 293 1.10 -6.29 20.14
N LYS A 294 0.19 -6.54 21.09
CA LYS A 294 -1.26 -6.49 20.86
C LYS A 294 -1.80 -5.06 20.79
N GLU A 295 -1.02 -4.08 21.25
CA GLU A 295 -1.33 -2.65 21.32
C GLU A 295 -0.08 -1.83 21.04
#